data_AF-A0A4P7W8J7-F1
#
_entry.id   AF-A0A4P7W8J7-F1
#
_cell.length_a   1.000
_cell.length_b   1.000
_cell.length_c   1.000
_cell.angle_alpha   90.00
_cell.angle_beta   90.00
_cell.angle_gamma   90.00
#
_symmetry.space_group_name_H-M   'P 1'
#
loop_
_entity.id
_entity.type
_entity.pdbx_description
1 polymer ?
#
loop_
_entity_poly.entity_id
_entity_poly.type
_entity_poly.pdbx_seq_one_letter_code
_entity_poly.pdbx_strand_id
1 'polypeptide(L)'
;MKKTFLLASALFALPLSTSFAMAQNNGSRSYLNVGNPSGDNVGAFAGSVKDSKGVQLGTINLNGDIVDGGGDIIGKINAEGQVTDPNGKNLGVVAPADRFGAYNLAKKSSINN
;
A
#
# COMPACT_ATOMS: atom_id res chain seq x y z
N MET A 1 31.60 55.30 47.90
CA MET A 1 32.41 54.12 47.50
C MET A 1 31.86 53.63 46.17
N LYS A 2 32.74 53.49 45.17
CA LYS A 2 32.41 53.11 43.78
C LYS A 2 32.45 51.59 43.65
N LYS A 3 31.47 50.99 42.97
CA LYS A 3 31.54 49.79 42.09
C LYS A 3 30.19 49.06 42.09
N THR A 4 29.41 49.23 41.03
CA THR A 4 28.40 48.24 40.63
C THR A 4 28.71 47.82 39.21
N PHE A 5 28.96 46.52 39.07
CA PHE A 5 29.43 45.86 37.87
C PHE A 5 28.34 45.75 36.79
N LEU A 6 28.76 45.92 35.54
CA LEU A 6 28.00 45.60 34.34
C LEU A 6 27.72 44.10 34.26
N LEU A 7 26.48 43.71 33.94
CA LEU A 7 26.23 42.52 33.13
C LEU A 7 25.42 42.93 31.91
N ALA A 8 26.11 43.08 30.78
CA ALA A 8 25.51 43.16 29.45
C ALA A 8 25.16 41.73 29.02
N SER A 9 23.88 41.36 29.10
CA SER A 9 23.39 40.12 28.51
C SER A 9 23.20 40.33 27.01
N ALA A 10 24.07 39.69 26.23
CA ALA A 10 24.11 39.76 24.78
C ALA A 10 22.84 39.18 24.14
N LEU A 11 22.36 39.92 23.13
CA LEU A 11 21.46 39.46 22.06
C LEU A 11 22.00 38.17 21.45
N PHE A 12 21.21 37.10 21.46
CA PHE A 12 21.37 36.01 20.51
C PHE A 12 20.03 35.77 19.81
N ALA A 13 19.91 36.37 18.62
CA ALA A 13 18.83 36.08 17.70
C ALA A 13 19.10 34.72 17.04
N LEU A 14 18.12 33.82 17.07
CA LEU A 14 18.12 32.64 16.21
C LEU A 14 16.90 32.68 15.28
N PRO A 15 17.09 32.39 13.98
CA PRO A 15 16.03 32.46 12.98
C PRO A 15 15.14 31.21 12.96
N LEU A 16 13.84 31.51 12.82
CA LEU A 16 12.87 30.96 11.88
C LEU A 16 13.00 29.48 11.45
N SER A 17 12.01 28.69 11.83
CA SER A 17 11.56 27.56 11.02
C SER A 17 10.04 27.41 11.14
N THR A 18 9.34 27.87 10.10
CA THR A 18 7.95 27.45 9.85
C THR A 18 8.00 26.00 9.38
N SER A 19 7.82 25.07 10.31
CA SER A 19 7.63 23.66 9.96
C SER A 19 6.28 23.49 9.28
N PHE A 20 6.23 23.56 7.95
CA PHE A 20 5.19 22.92 7.17
C PHE A 20 5.53 21.45 7.05
N ALA A 21 5.16 20.67 8.07
CA ALA A 21 5.11 19.23 7.93
C ALA A 21 3.86 18.89 7.12
N MET A 22 3.97 18.93 5.79
CA MET A 22 3.05 18.20 4.93
C MET A 22 3.31 16.72 5.18
N ALA A 23 2.57 16.13 6.10
CA ALA A 23 2.46 14.68 6.17
C ALA A 23 1.80 14.22 4.87
N GLN A 24 2.62 13.88 3.87
CA GLN A 24 2.18 13.10 2.73
C GLN A 24 1.83 11.72 3.28
N ASN A 25 0.60 11.59 3.79
CA ASN A 25 -0.04 10.31 4.03
C ASN A 25 -0.30 9.71 2.64
N ASN A 26 0.75 9.21 2.00
CA ASN A 26 0.60 8.09 1.10
C ASN A 26 0.02 7.00 1.99
N GLY A 27 -1.29 6.81 1.89
CA GLY A 27 -2.07 5.95 2.77
C GLY A 27 -1.46 4.55 2.83
N SER A 28 -0.54 4.35 3.79
CA SER A 28 -0.38 3.10 4.50
C SER A 28 -1.67 2.94 5.30
N ARG A 29 -2.74 2.58 4.60
CA ARG A 29 -3.83 1.86 5.22
C ARG A 29 -3.22 0.51 5.56
N SER A 30 -2.56 0.48 6.71
CA SER A 30 -2.18 -0.73 7.40
C SER A 30 -3.46 -1.55 7.53
N TYR A 31 -3.61 -2.56 6.67
CA TYR A 31 -4.39 -3.71 7.03
C TYR A 31 -3.61 -4.37 8.17
N LEU A 32 -3.98 -4.03 9.41
CA LEU A 32 -3.67 -4.85 10.56
C LEU A 32 -4.32 -6.21 10.29
N ASN A 33 -3.61 -7.08 9.57
CA ASN A 33 -4.01 -8.46 9.38
C ASN A 33 -3.59 -9.20 10.65
N VAL A 34 -4.47 -9.17 11.65
CA VAL A 34 -4.30 -9.94 12.88
C VAL A 34 -4.51 -11.41 12.53
N GLY A 35 -3.40 -12.10 12.26
CA GLY A 35 -3.22 -13.54 12.46
C GLY A 35 -3.95 -14.49 11.51
N ASN A 36 -3.20 -15.04 10.55
CA ASN A 36 -3.21 -16.49 10.35
C ASN A 36 -1.85 -16.96 9.75
N PRO A 37 -0.86 -17.34 10.57
CA PRO A 37 0.51 -17.62 10.10
C PRO A 37 0.69 -19.02 9.46
N SER A 38 -0.32 -19.59 8.81
CA SER A 38 -0.29 -20.99 8.37
C SER A 38 -0.92 -21.17 7.00
N GLY A 39 -0.10 -21.13 5.96
CA GLY A 39 -0.48 -21.41 4.56
C GLY A 39 -0.12 -20.25 3.65
N ASP A 40 0.86 -20.45 2.75
CA ASP A 40 1.19 -19.63 1.58
C ASP A 40 0.68 -18.17 1.65
N ASN A 41 1.23 -17.40 2.59
CA ASN A 41 0.73 -16.08 2.94
C ASN A 41 0.89 -15.12 1.74
N VAL A 42 -0.11 -15.08 0.85
CA VAL A 42 -0.32 -13.98 -0.11
C VAL A 42 -0.72 -12.68 0.58
N GLY A 43 -0.63 -12.62 1.92
CA GLY A 43 -0.92 -11.43 2.73
C GLY A 43 -0.21 -10.16 2.27
N ALA A 44 0.89 -10.28 1.52
CA ALA A 44 1.53 -9.15 0.82
C ALA A 44 0.64 -8.52 -0.29
N PHE A 45 -0.20 -9.33 -0.93
CA PHE A 45 -1.14 -8.96 -1.97
C PHE A 45 -2.59 -8.84 -1.47
N ALA A 46 -2.93 -9.43 -0.33
CA ALA A 46 -4.27 -9.34 0.24
C ALA A 46 -4.67 -7.87 0.54
N GLY A 47 -5.94 -7.56 0.29
CA GLY A 47 -6.52 -6.23 0.53
C GLY A 47 -7.25 -5.65 -0.69
N SER A 48 -7.76 -4.44 -0.55
CA SER A 48 -8.51 -3.77 -1.62
C SER A 48 -7.57 -3.24 -2.69
N VAL A 49 -7.88 -3.53 -3.95
CA VAL A 49 -7.19 -2.99 -5.12
C VAL A 49 -7.80 -1.64 -5.47
N LYS A 50 -6.96 -0.61 -5.58
CA LYS A 50 -7.39 0.75 -5.93
C LYS A 50 -6.63 1.25 -7.14
N ASP A 51 -7.31 2.01 -7.98
CA ASP A 51 -6.67 2.78 -9.05
C ASP A 51 -5.87 3.96 -8.47
N SER A 52 -5.04 4.58 -9.31
CA SER A 52 -4.35 5.87 -9.13
C SER A 52 -5.27 6.98 -8.59
N LYS A 53 -6.57 6.93 -8.88
CA LYS A 53 -7.59 7.87 -8.40
C LYS A 53 -8.16 7.52 -7.01
N GLY A 54 -7.70 6.43 -6.40
CA GLY A 54 -8.19 5.92 -5.10
C GLY A 54 -9.52 5.16 -5.16
N VAL A 55 -10.09 4.96 -6.36
CA VAL A 55 -11.31 4.17 -6.59
C VAL A 55 -11.00 2.69 -6.39
N GLN A 56 -11.80 2.00 -5.59
CA GLN A 56 -11.68 0.56 -5.41
C GLN A 56 -12.14 -0.16 -6.68
N LEU A 57 -11.24 -0.92 -7.29
CA LEU A 57 -11.50 -1.73 -8.47
C LEU A 57 -11.90 -3.16 -8.09
N GLY A 58 -11.37 -3.66 -6.98
CA GLY A 58 -11.56 -5.05 -6.55
C GLY A 58 -10.93 -5.32 -5.19
N THR A 59 -10.87 -6.59 -4.81
CA THR A 59 -10.29 -7.06 -3.54
C THR A 59 -9.55 -8.37 -3.76
N ILE A 60 -8.40 -8.53 -3.11
CA ILE A 60 -7.65 -9.79 -3.08
C ILE A 60 -7.83 -10.42 -1.70
N ASN A 61 -8.36 -11.65 -1.67
CA ASN A 61 -8.55 -12.42 -0.45
C ASN A 61 -7.23 -12.96 0.08
N LEU A 62 -7.21 -13.33 1.37
CA LEU A 62 -6.06 -14.00 2.01
C LEU A 62 -5.70 -15.36 1.37
N ASN A 63 -6.63 -15.94 0.60
CA ASN A 63 -6.44 -17.19 -0.14
C ASN A 63 -5.89 -16.96 -1.57
N GLY A 64 -5.64 -15.69 -1.93
CA GLY A 64 -5.10 -15.29 -3.23
C GLY A 64 -6.15 -15.04 -4.29
N ASP A 65 -7.44 -15.21 -3.98
CA ASP A 65 -8.50 -14.97 -4.95
C ASP A 65 -8.64 -13.47 -5.24
N ILE A 66 -8.59 -13.11 -6.52
CA ILE A 66 -8.75 -11.76 -7.04
C ILE A 66 -10.23 -11.58 -7.41
N VAL A 67 -10.92 -10.73 -6.65
CA VAL A 67 -12.34 -10.44 -6.79
C VAL A 67 -12.53 -9.06 -7.40
N ASP A 68 -13.37 -8.94 -8.43
CA ASP A 68 -13.77 -7.66 -9.02
C ASP A 68 -14.77 -6.92 -8.12
N GLY A 69 -15.00 -5.62 -8.37
CA GLY A 69 -16.05 -4.82 -7.74
C GLY A 69 -17.46 -5.38 -7.91
N GLY A 70 -17.69 -6.28 -8.87
CA GLY A 70 -18.93 -7.04 -9.02
C GLY A 70 -19.09 -8.23 -8.06
N GLY A 71 -18.02 -8.65 -7.38
CA GLY A 71 -18.00 -9.85 -6.53
C GLY A 71 -17.55 -11.13 -7.23
N ASP A 72 -17.24 -11.07 -8.52
CA ASP A 72 -16.77 -12.22 -9.30
C ASP A 72 -15.27 -12.46 -9.13
N ILE A 73 -14.87 -13.73 -9.04
CA ILE A 73 -13.46 -14.13 -9.02
C ILE A 73 -12.94 -14.14 -10.45
N ILE A 74 -12.03 -13.23 -10.74
CA ILE A 74 -11.44 -13.05 -12.07
C ILE A 74 -10.02 -13.62 -12.18
N GLY A 75 -9.48 -14.17 -11.10
CA GLY A 75 -8.15 -14.79 -11.06
C GLY A 75 -7.70 -15.15 -9.66
N LYS A 76 -6.49 -15.71 -9.58
CA LYS A 76 -5.82 -16.05 -8.32
C LYS A 76 -4.37 -15.61 -8.38
N ILE A 77 -3.81 -15.21 -7.25
CA ILE A 77 -2.38 -14.90 -7.08
C ILE A 77 -1.78 -15.82 -6.03
N ASN A 78 -0.54 -16.28 -6.26
CA ASN A 78 0.23 -17.05 -5.27
C ASN A 78 1.20 -16.14 -4.47
N ALA A 79 1.83 -16.68 -3.44
CA ALA A 79 2.74 -15.92 -2.57
C ALA A 79 4.00 -15.40 -3.30
N GLU A 80 4.35 -16.00 -4.44
CA GLU A 80 5.46 -15.60 -5.30
C GLU A 80 5.07 -14.45 -6.25
N GLY A 81 3.79 -14.06 -6.29
CA GLY A 81 3.28 -13.02 -7.19
C GLY A 81 2.82 -13.54 -8.55
N GLN A 82 2.76 -14.84 -8.77
CA GLN A 82 2.22 -15.44 -10.00
C GLN A 82 0.70 -15.31 -10.02
N VAL A 83 0.19 -14.72 -11.10
CA VAL A 83 -1.24 -14.53 -11.36
C VAL A 83 -1.71 -15.59 -12.32
N THR A 84 -2.81 -16.25 -11.97
CA THR A 84 -3.50 -17.25 -12.77
C THR A 84 -4.96 -16.84 -13.02
N ASP A 85 -5.48 -17.28 -14.15
CA ASP A 85 -6.89 -17.20 -14.50
C ASP A 85 -7.73 -18.17 -13.63
N PRO A 86 -9.05 -17.98 -13.46
CA PRO A 86 -9.94 -18.97 -12.85
C PRO A 86 -9.80 -20.39 -13.40
N ASN A 87 -9.41 -20.53 -14.67
CA ASN A 87 -9.14 -21.81 -15.33
C ASN A 87 -7.75 -22.41 -15.00
N GLY A 88 -6.94 -21.77 -14.17
CA GLY A 88 -5.59 -22.21 -13.80
C GLY A 88 -4.51 -21.86 -14.83
N LYS A 89 -4.82 -21.06 -15.86
CA LYS A 89 -3.85 -20.59 -16.85
C LYS A 89 -2.96 -19.50 -16.25
N ASN A 90 -1.64 -19.65 -16.35
CA ASN A 90 -0.69 -18.61 -15.93
C ASN A 90 -0.81 -17.36 -16.82
N LEU A 91 -1.07 -16.22 -16.20
CA LEU A 91 -1.20 -14.92 -16.85
C LEU A 91 0.09 -14.10 -16.76
N GLY A 92 0.88 -14.32 -15.71
CA GLY A 92 2.17 -13.67 -15.51
C GLY A 92 2.60 -13.67 -14.05
N VAL A 93 3.69 -12.95 -13.76
CA VAL A 93 4.20 -12.74 -12.40
C VAL A 93 4.32 -11.24 -12.17
N VAL A 94 3.91 -10.78 -11.00
CA VAL A 94 3.99 -9.37 -10.58
C VAL A 94 4.91 -9.20 -9.40
N ALA A 95 5.41 -7.97 -9.21
CA ALA A 95 6.26 -7.65 -8.08
C ALA A 95 5.48 -7.76 -6.75
N PRO A 96 6.15 -8.12 -5.64
CA PRO A 96 5.55 -8.08 -4.31
C PRO A 96 4.91 -6.73 -4.02
N ALA A 97 3.70 -6.74 -3.46
CA ALA A 97 2.87 -5.56 -3.19
C ALA A 97 2.25 -4.85 -4.42
N ASP A 98 2.51 -5.29 -5.66
CA ASP A 98 1.84 -4.78 -6.86
C ASP A 98 0.47 -5.42 -7.09
N ARG A 99 -0.47 -5.02 -6.24
CA ARG A 99 -1.87 -5.48 -6.28
C ARG A 99 -2.61 -5.00 -7.53
N PHE A 100 -2.25 -3.82 -8.03
CA PHE A 100 -2.87 -3.24 -9.22
C PHE A 100 -2.46 -3.99 -10.48
N GLY A 101 -1.16 -4.31 -10.62
CA GLY A 101 -0.66 -5.16 -11.68
C GLY A 101 -1.36 -6.52 -11.69
N ALA A 102 -1.45 -7.17 -10.52
CA ALA A 102 -2.11 -8.47 -10.39
C ALA A 102 -3.56 -8.45 -10.88
N TYR A 103 -4.33 -7.47 -10.41
CA TYR A 103 -5.72 -7.29 -10.79
C TYR A 103 -5.88 -7.03 -12.29
N ASN A 104 -5.02 -6.19 -12.88
CA ASN A 104 -5.11 -5.85 -14.29
C ASN A 104 -4.77 -7.05 -15.20
N LEU A 105 -3.83 -7.91 -14.80
CA LEU A 105 -3.54 -9.16 -15.52
C LEU A 105 -4.75 -10.09 -15.51
N ALA A 106 -5.33 -10.32 -14.32
CA ALA A 106 -6.51 -11.15 -14.14
C ALA A 106 -7.71 -10.62 -14.93
N LYS A 107 -8.00 -9.32 -14.81
CA LYS A 107 -9.13 -8.67 -15.50
C LYS A 107 -8.95 -8.72 -17.01
N LYS A 108 -7.74 -8.48 -17.51
CA LYS A 108 -7.43 -8.59 -18.94
C LYS A 108 -7.64 -10.01 -19.47
N SER A 109 -7.33 -11.06 -18.71
CA SER A 109 -7.62 -12.43 -19.15
C SER A 109 -9.12 -12.70 -19.21
N SER A 110 -9.85 -12.31 -18.16
CA SER A 110 -11.29 -12.53 -18.05
C SER A 110 -12.11 -11.88 -19.16
N ILE A 111 -11.68 -10.74 -19.73
CA ILE A 111 -12.38 -10.08 -20.85
C ILE A 111 -12.04 -10.65 -22.24
N ASN A 112 -10.97 -11.43 -22.37
CA ASN A 112 -10.49 -11.96 -23.66
C ASN A 112 -10.88 -13.44 -23.87
N ASN A 113 -11.71 -14.01 -22.99
CA ASN A 113 -12.19 -15.39 -23.02
C ASN A 113 -13.70 -15.42 -23.27
#